data_AF-A0AAU3XTY1-F1
#
_entry.id   AF-A0AAU3XTY1-F1
#
_cell.length_a   1.000
_cell.length_b   1.000
_cell.length_c   1.000
_cell.angle_alpha   90.00
_cell.angle_beta   90.00
_cell.angle_gamma   90.00
#
_symmetry.space_group_name_H-M   'P 1'
#
loop_
_entity.id
_entity.type
_entity.pdbx_description
1 polymer ?
#
loop_
_entity_poly.entity_id
_entity_poly.type
_entity_poly.pdbx_seq_one_letter_code
_entity_poly.pdbx_strand_id
1 'polypeptide(L)'
;MGLTRRTAGATQTGATQTGADEPEGRAERRSGRPGQPGGGTGRAVVVLVLVAVGALIPVFGPRVALDGTGEAGAPGAGGIALLRAVSLAALCVPVGELFVAWLVRWAPGAPGEAPSGWGPWAAGAGFVASLGLASVVATGNLVPDSPADMDVGGLYETRDGKLALLEVNAFAAAGLLALSRRPAAQALPLAAIVVAEALRAHPGTEYSPLLGTGLTLVHLTCAALWAGGLLQVLRTLATRAWRATGAGAALLGLYARVAVVLLAAITATGVGSTLRRMPPDTVLDQLTETAYGRALLAKVLLVAVVAALALWARLRLRRATDDVLGACAPARAEVAVLGVVVAVSALLTALPVPIRW
;
A
#
# COMPACT_ATOMS: atom_id res chain seq x y z
N MET A 1 27.67 -18.03 -54.64
CA MET A 1 27.55 -18.74 -55.94
C MET A 1 27.68 -20.23 -55.65
N GLY A 2 26.85 -21.14 -56.16
CA GLY A 2 25.61 -21.00 -56.93
C GLY A 2 24.89 -22.37 -56.97
N LEU A 3 23.55 -22.37 -56.94
CA LEU A 3 22.73 -23.59 -57.03
C LEU A 3 22.62 -24.10 -58.48
N THR A 4 22.44 -25.42 -58.69
CA THR A 4 21.30 -25.97 -59.49
C THR A 4 21.20 -27.51 -59.50
N ARG A 5 19.95 -27.98 -59.29
CA ARG A 5 19.13 -28.99 -60.01
C ARG A 5 19.75 -30.35 -60.46
N ARG A 6 19.19 -31.54 -60.21
CA ARG A 6 17.79 -32.12 -60.23
C ARG A 6 17.42 -32.80 -61.56
N THR A 7 17.31 -34.14 -61.55
CA THR A 7 16.40 -35.04 -62.32
C THR A 7 16.56 -36.45 -61.71
N ALA A 8 15.53 -37.17 -61.24
CA ALA A 8 14.30 -37.71 -61.87
C ALA A 8 14.51 -39.14 -62.44
N GLY A 9 13.72 -40.10 -61.93
CA GLY A 9 13.68 -41.50 -62.33
C GLY A 9 12.70 -42.27 -61.43
N ALA A 10 11.74 -42.98 -62.00
CA ALA A 10 10.58 -43.53 -61.28
C ALA A 10 10.44 -45.04 -61.50
N THR A 11 9.82 -45.76 -60.56
CA THR A 11 9.11 -47.02 -60.84
C THR A 11 8.00 -47.28 -59.82
N GLN A 12 6.85 -47.74 -60.29
CA GLN A 12 5.72 -48.21 -59.47
C GLN A 12 5.78 -49.72 -59.28
N THR A 13 5.41 -50.19 -58.09
CA THR A 13 4.68 -51.45 -57.77
C THR A 13 4.51 -51.50 -56.25
N GLY A 14 3.46 -52.08 -55.65
CA GLY A 14 2.20 -52.61 -56.18
C GLY A 14 1.17 -52.65 -55.03
N ALA A 15 -0.11 -52.82 -55.35
CA ALA A 15 -1.18 -52.78 -54.35
C ALA A 15 -1.39 -54.13 -53.65
N THR A 16 -1.68 -54.12 -52.35
CA THR A 16 -2.47 -55.18 -51.70
C THR A 16 -3.37 -54.57 -50.62
N GLN A 17 -4.69 -54.60 -50.84
CA GLN A 17 -5.68 -54.40 -49.80
C GLN A 17 -6.03 -55.76 -49.21
N THR A 18 -6.04 -55.89 -47.87
CA THR A 18 -6.85 -56.87 -47.12
C THR A 18 -6.76 -56.55 -45.63
N GLY A 19 -7.85 -56.78 -44.88
CA GLY A 19 -7.87 -56.63 -43.41
C GLY A 19 -8.78 -55.50 -42.92
N ALA A 20 -10.08 -55.69 -43.05
CA ALA A 20 -11.04 -55.07 -42.15
C ALA A 20 -11.25 -56.03 -40.95
N ASP A 21 -11.20 -55.50 -39.73
CA ASP A 21 -12.00 -55.89 -38.55
C ASP A 21 -11.34 -55.36 -37.26
N GLU A 22 -11.77 -54.17 -36.81
CA GLU A 22 -11.67 -53.76 -35.40
C GLU A 22 -13.01 -53.12 -34.96
N PRO A 23 -13.63 -53.57 -33.86
CA PRO A 23 -14.96 -53.13 -33.47
C PRO A 23 -14.98 -51.87 -32.59
N GLU A 24 -16.07 -51.12 -32.76
CA GLU A 24 -16.73 -50.26 -31.76
C GLU A 24 -15.87 -49.20 -31.04
N GLY A 25 -15.85 -48.01 -31.65
CA GLY A 25 -15.42 -46.78 -31.00
C GLY A 25 -16.21 -46.50 -29.71
N ARG A 26 -15.54 -46.69 -28.57
CA ARG A 26 -16.03 -46.30 -27.25
C ARG A 26 -16.12 -44.77 -27.17
N ALA A 27 -17.28 -44.24 -27.53
CA ALA A 27 -17.58 -42.81 -27.42
C ALA A 27 -17.55 -42.38 -25.95
N GLU A 28 -16.38 -41.93 -25.47
CA GLU A 28 -16.27 -41.18 -24.23
C GLU A 28 -17.16 -39.94 -24.33
N ARG A 29 -18.33 -40.02 -23.69
CA ARG A 29 -19.15 -38.86 -23.38
C ARG A 29 -18.28 -37.90 -22.57
N ARG A 30 -17.74 -36.88 -23.22
CA ARG A 30 -17.23 -35.67 -22.56
C ARG A 30 -18.37 -35.07 -21.75
N SER A 31 -18.47 -35.47 -20.48
CA SER A 31 -19.28 -34.79 -19.49
C SER A 31 -18.76 -33.37 -19.39
N GLY A 32 -19.49 -32.41 -19.97
CA GLY A 32 -19.13 -31.00 -19.86
C GLY A 32 -19.05 -30.63 -18.38
N ARG A 33 -17.86 -30.21 -17.92
CA ARG A 33 -17.76 -29.56 -16.61
C ARG A 33 -18.66 -28.32 -16.66
N PRO A 34 -19.62 -28.15 -15.75
CA PRO A 34 -20.42 -26.94 -15.70
C PRO A 34 -19.50 -25.75 -15.51
N GLY A 35 -19.62 -24.74 -16.38
CA GLY A 35 -18.81 -23.53 -16.30
C GLY A 35 -19.04 -22.84 -14.96
N GLN A 36 -17.98 -22.71 -14.15
CA GLN A 36 -18.04 -22.21 -12.78
C GLN A 36 -18.31 -20.69 -12.78
N PRO A 37 -19.51 -20.21 -12.43
CA PRO A 37 -19.85 -18.79 -12.51
C PRO A 37 -19.46 -18.04 -11.23
N GLY A 38 -19.16 -16.73 -11.34
CA GLY A 38 -19.32 -15.80 -10.21
C GLY A 38 -18.09 -15.39 -9.39
N GLY A 39 -16.88 -15.90 -9.67
CA GLY A 39 -15.68 -15.57 -8.88
C GLY A 39 -15.23 -14.09 -8.89
N GLY A 40 -15.72 -13.29 -9.84
CA GLY A 40 -15.41 -11.86 -9.97
C GLY A 40 -16.22 -10.97 -9.02
N THR A 41 -17.54 -11.16 -8.98
CA THR A 41 -18.48 -10.29 -8.24
C THR A 41 -18.18 -10.28 -6.74
N GLY A 42 -17.96 -11.45 -6.13
CA GLY A 42 -17.63 -11.54 -4.70
C GLY A 42 -16.33 -10.82 -4.34
N ARG A 43 -15.32 -10.83 -5.22
CA ARG A 43 -14.06 -10.08 -5.01
C ARG A 43 -14.27 -8.57 -5.14
N ALA A 44 -15.06 -8.13 -6.11
CA ALA A 44 -15.42 -6.72 -6.27
C ALA A 44 -16.16 -6.18 -5.03
N VAL A 45 -17.14 -6.93 -4.51
CA VAL A 45 -17.86 -6.58 -3.28
C VAL A 45 -16.92 -6.49 -2.08
N VAL A 46 -16.03 -7.45 -1.88
CA VAL A 46 -15.05 -7.39 -0.77
C VAL A 46 -14.12 -6.19 -0.90
N VAL A 47 -13.64 -5.86 -2.11
CA VAL A 47 -12.81 -4.66 -2.33
C VAL A 47 -13.60 -3.38 -2.05
N LEU A 48 -14.85 -3.28 -2.51
CA LEU A 48 -15.72 -2.13 -2.23
C LEU A 48 -15.99 -1.96 -0.74
N VAL A 49 -16.24 -3.05 -0.01
CA VAL A 49 -16.42 -3.02 1.46
C VAL A 49 -15.14 -2.56 2.16
N LEU A 50 -13.97 -3.06 1.75
CA LEU A 50 -12.68 -2.62 2.32
C LEU A 50 -12.38 -1.15 2.04
N VAL A 51 -12.68 -0.67 0.83
CA VAL A 51 -12.53 0.76 0.47
C VAL A 51 -13.52 1.61 1.25
N ALA A 52 -14.79 1.19 1.38
CA ALA A 52 -15.79 1.88 2.17
C ALA A 52 -15.37 1.98 3.65
N VAL A 53 -14.99 0.86 4.29
CA VAL A 53 -14.49 0.85 5.68
C VAL A 53 -13.25 1.74 5.82
N GLY A 54 -12.31 1.67 4.88
CA GLY A 54 -11.11 2.51 4.85
C GLY A 54 -11.39 4.00 4.70
N ALA A 55 -12.51 4.40 4.07
CA ALA A 55 -12.97 5.78 3.96
C ALA A 55 -13.85 6.23 5.14
N LEU A 56 -14.64 5.33 5.73
CA LEU A 56 -15.48 5.64 6.90
C LEU A 56 -14.64 6.01 8.12
N ILE A 57 -13.50 5.33 8.33
CA ILE A 57 -12.58 5.60 9.45
C ILE A 57 -12.11 7.07 9.49
N PRO A 58 -11.51 7.65 8.43
CA PRO A 58 -11.10 9.05 8.46
C PRO A 58 -12.27 10.02 8.41
N VAL A 59 -13.40 9.70 7.75
CA VAL A 59 -14.55 10.61 7.66
C VAL A 59 -15.30 10.77 8.98
N PHE A 60 -15.57 9.66 9.68
CA PHE A 60 -16.38 9.65 10.92
C PHE A 60 -15.54 9.49 12.18
N GLY A 61 -14.35 8.89 12.08
CA GLY A 61 -13.44 8.69 13.21
C GLY A 61 -13.10 9.95 14.01
N PRO A 62 -12.96 11.16 13.43
CA PRO A 62 -12.67 12.34 14.24
C PRO A 62 -13.81 12.66 15.21
N ARG A 63 -15.06 12.50 14.76
CA ARG A 63 -16.25 12.71 15.60
C ARG A 63 -16.31 11.68 16.73
N VAL A 64 -16.25 10.39 16.37
CA VAL A 64 -16.26 9.27 17.33
C VAL A 64 -15.11 9.37 18.34
N ALA A 65 -13.93 9.85 17.92
CA ALA A 65 -12.80 10.04 18.80
C ALA A 65 -12.92 11.26 19.71
N LEU A 66 -13.68 12.31 19.33
CA LEU A 66 -13.96 13.49 20.17
C LEU A 66 -15.18 13.30 21.09
N ASP A 67 -16.08 12.37 20.76
CA ASP A 67 -17.32 12.16 21.53
C ASP A 67 -17.02 11.85 23.01
N GLY A 68 -17.48 12.74 23.89
CA GLY A 68 -17.32 12.64 25.34
C GLY A 68 -16.01 13.18 25.93
N THR A 69 -15.05 13.67 25.14
CA THR A 69 -13.77 14.23 25.69
C THR A 69 -13.84 15.72 26.03
N GLY A 70 -14.82 16.43 25.47
CA GLY A 70 -14.94 17.89 25.60
C GLY A 70 -13.94 18.68 24.74
N GLU A 71 -13.12 18.02 23.94
CA GLU A 71 -12.16 18.67 23.04
C GLU A 71 -12.84 19.25 21.79
N ALA A 72 -12.40 20.42 21.34
CA ALA A 72 -12.91 21.04 20.12
C ALA A 72 -12.28 20.40 18.87
N GLY A 73 -13.12 19.89 17.96
CA GLY A 73 -12.68 19.39 16.66
C GLY A 73 -12.41 20.52 15.66
N ALA A 74 -11.40 20.34 14.80
CA ALA A 74 -11.14 21.26 13.70
C ALA A 74 -12.27 21.22 12.65
N PRO A 75 -12.66 22.37 12.04
CA PRO A 75 -13.57 22.39 10.90
C PRO A 75 -13.06 21.47 9.78
N GLY A 76 -13.97 20.72 9.15
CA GLY A 76 -13.61 19.83 8.04
C GLY A 76 -12.70 18.63 8.37
N ALA A 77 -12.40 18.36 9.66
CA ALA A 77 -11.44 17.32 10.08
C ALA A 77 -11.60 15.97 9.38
N GLY A 78 -12.84 15.49 9.17
CA GLY A 78 -13.11 14.22 8.47
C GLY A 78 -12.74 14.22 6.98
N GLY A 79 -12.93 15.34 6.29
CA GLY A 79 -12.50 15.51 4.89
C GLY A 79 -10.98 15.58 4.78
N ILE A 80 -10.34 16.35 5.66
CA ILE A 80 -8.86 16.46 5.73
C ILE A 80 -8.24 15.10 6.04
N ALA A 81 -8.76 14.37 7.03
CA ALA A 81 -8.32 13.02 7.36
C ALA A 81 -8.51 12.04 6.18
N LEU A 82 -9.58 12.17 5.39
CA LEU A 82 -9.82 11.30 4.23
C LEU A 82 -8.77 11.57 3.13
N LEU A 83 -8.52 12.84 2.82
CA LEU A 83 -7.50 13.22 1.83
C LEU A 83 -6.10 12.75 2.28
N ARG A 84 -5.75 12.94 3.57
CA ARG A 84 -4.51 12.37 4.16
C ARG A 84 -4.45 10.85 4.03
N ALA A 85 -5.55 10.13 4.29
CA ALA A 85 -5.61 8.67 4.16
C ALA A 85 -5.35 8.24 2.72
N VAL A 86 -5.93 8.93 1.74
CA VAL A 86 -5.69 8.68 0.30
C VAL A 86 -4.24 8.97 -0.06
N SER A 87 -3.65 10.11 0.34
CA SER A 87 -2.24 10.43 0.05
C SER A 87 -1.27 9.41 0.66
N LEU A 88 -1.47 9.00 1.92
CA LEU A 88 -0.62 8.01 2.58
C LEU A 88 -0.77 6.61 1.96
N ALA A 89 -1.99 6.20 1.58
CA ALA A 89 -2.21 4.93 0.88
C ALA A 89 -1.64 4.95 -0.55
N ALA A 90 -1.78 6.07 -1.26
CA ALA A 90 -1.21 6.32 -2.58
C ALA A 90 0.31 6.22 -2.57
N LEU A 91 0.98 6.76 -1.55
CA LEU A 91 2.43 6.66 -1.35
C LEU A 91 2.91 5.21 -1.17
N CYS A 92 2.15 4.38 -0.46
CA CYS A 92 2.54 2.99 -0.17
C CYS A 92 2.74 2.14 -1.44
N VAL A 93 1.90 2.32 -2.46
CA VAL A 93 1.94 1.49 -3.68
C VAL A 93 3.26 1.60 -4.46
N PRO A 94 3.70 2.78 -4.96
CA PRO A 94 4.95 2.91 -5.70
C PRO A 94 6.19 2.67 -4.82
N VAL A 95 6.15 3.00 -3.53
CA VAL A 95 7.21 2.63 -2.58
C VAL A 95 7.36 1.10 -2.50
N GLY A 96 6.24 0.37 -2.43
CA GLY A 96 6.20 -1.08 -2.49
C GLY A 96 6.71 -1.65 -3.82
N GLU A 97 6.33 -1.05 -4.95
CA GLU A 97 6.80 -1.44 -6.29
C GLU A 97 8.33 -1.31 -6.42
N LEU A 98 8.92 -0.19 -5.99
CA LEU A 98 10.38 -0.01 -5.97
C LEU A 98 11.09 -0.95 -5.01
N PHE A 99 10.58 -1.09 -3.78
CA PHE A 99 11.19 -1.91 -2.73
C PHE A 99 11.22 -3.39 -3.11
N VAL A 100 10.11 -3.92 -3.64
CA VAL A 100 10.07 -5.32 -4.09
C VAL A 100 10.87 -5.52 -5.37
N ALA A 101 10.89 -4.56 -6.31
CA ALA A 101 11.79 -4.63 -7.47
C ALA A 101 13.27 -4.69 -7.06
N TRP A 102 13.65 -4.02 -5.95
CA TRP A 102 14.99 -4.18 -5.36
C TRP A 102 15.17 -5.56 -4.72
N LEU A 103 14.24 -6.04 -3.88
CA LEU A 103 14.32 -7.37 -3.25
C LEU A 103 14.41 -8.52 -4.26
N VAL A 104 13.68 -8.44 -5.37
CA VAL A 104 13.66 -9.45 -6.44
C VAL A 104 15.06 -9.68 -7.03
N ARG A 105 15.91 -8.63 -7.10
CA ARG A 105 17.30 -8.75 -7.59
C ARG A 105 18.19 -9.61 -6.69
N TRP A 106 17.77 -9.85 -5.44
CA TRP A 106 18.48 -10.68 -4.47
C TRP A 106 17.84 -12.07 -4.29
N ALA A 107 16.72 -12.35 -4.97
CA ALA A 107 16.01 -13.62 -4.86
C ALA A 107 16.51 -14.61 -5.94
N PRO A 108 17.13 -15.75 -5.56
CA PRO A 108 17.58 -16.76 -6.52
C PRO A 108 16.41 -17.35 -7.31
N GLY A 109 16.59 -17.56 -8.62
CA GLY A 109 15.57 -18.13 -9.50
C GLY A 109 14.35 -17.24 -9.76
N ALA A 110 14.40 -15.96 -9.40
CA ALA A 110 13.33 -15.02 -9.70
C ALA A 110 13.12 -14.86 -11.22
N PRO A 111 11.90 -15.05 -11.74
CA PRO A 111 11.61 -14.81 -13.15
C PRO A 111 11.60 -13.31 -13.45
N GLY A 112 11.94 -12.95 -14.69
CA GLY A 112 11.95 -11.55 -15.16
C GLY A 112 10.56 -10.90 -15.29
N GLU A 113 9.47 -11.63 -15.07
CA GLU A 113 8.11 -11.09 -15.08
C GLU A 113 7.77 -10.36 -13.77
N ALA A 114 7.33 -9.11 -13.89
CA ALA A 114 6.73 -8.31 -12.83
C ALA A 114 5.21 -8.18 -13.05
N PRO A 115 4.40 -8.02 -11.98
CA PRO A 115 2.99 -7.67 -12.15
C PRO A 115 2.83 -6.28 -12.80
N SER A 116 1.69 -6.05 -13.46
CA SER A 116 1.35 -4.76 -14.08
C SER A 116 1.41 -3.61 -13.06
N GLY A 117 2.15 -2.52 -13.35
CA GLY A 117 2.31 -1.40 -12.42
C GLY A 117 0.98 -0.76 -12.01
N TRP A 118 0.80 -0.53 -10.70
CA TRP A 118 -0.26 0.30 -10.13
C TRP A 118 0.23 1.70 -9.77
N GLY A 119 1.55 1.94 -9.75
CA GLY A 119 2.19 3.23 -9.47
C GLY A 119 1.52 4.46 -10.12
N PRO A 120 1.21 4.48 -11.43
CA PRO A 120 0.57 5.64 -12.06
C PRO A 120 -0.82 5.96 -11.51
N TRP A 121 -1.64 4.94 -11.23
CA TRP A 121 -2.99 5.11 -10.68
C TRP A 121 -2.94 5.57 -9.22
N ALA A 122 -2.03 4.99 -8.43
CA ALA A 122 -1.81 5.41 -7.06
C ALA A 122 -1.29 6.85 -6.99
N ALA A 123 -0.31 7.21 -7.83
CA ALA A 123 0.21 8.57 -7.95
C ALA A 123 -0.88 9.57 -8.39
N GLY A 124 -1.78 9.19 -9.30
CA GLY A 124 -2.94 10.00 -9.67
C GLY A 124 -3.91 10.24 -8.50
N ALA A 125 -4.19 9.21 -7.69
CA ALA A 125 -5.02 9.35 -6.49
C ALA A 125 -4.35 10.26 -5.44
N GLY A 126 -3.04 10.10 -5.21
CA GLY A 126 -2.26 10.97 -4.32
C GLY A 126 -2.20 12.42 -4.82
N PHE A 127 -2.06 12.63 -6.13
CA PHE A 127 -2.10 13.96 -6.76
C PHE A 127 -3.44 14.67 -6.51
N VAL A 128 -4.57 13.99 -6.74
CA VAL A 128 -5.91 14.54 -6.46
C VAL A 128 -6.11 14.82 -4.97
N ALA A 129 -5.64 13.93 -4.09
CA ALA A 129 -5.74 14.14 -2.65
C ALA A 129 -4.88 15.32 -2.16
N SER A 130 -3.64 15.47 -2.66
CA SER A 130 -2.78 16.61 -2.36
C SER A 130 -3.29 17.91 -2.97
N LEU A 131 -3.98 17.89 -4.12
CA LEU A 131 -4.71 19.06 -4.63
C LEU A 131 -5.84 19.49 -3.69
N GLY A 132 -6.63 18.53 -3.18
CA GLY A 132 -7.67 18.81 -2.18
C GLY A 132 -7.10 19.37 -0.87
N LEU A 133 -5.96 18.85 -0.40
CA LEU A 133 -5.25 19.39 0.75
C LEU A 133 -4.70 20.80 0.48
N ALA A 134 -4.14 21.05 -0.71
CA ALA A 134 -3.68 22.38 -1.12
C ALA A 134 -4.85 23.39 -1.18
N SER A 135 -6.03 22.99 -1.66
CA SER A 135 -7.21 23.87 -1.65
C SER A 135 -7.68 24.21 -0.24
N VAL A 136 -7.61 23.28 0.70
CA VAL A 136 -7.93 23.55 2.13
C VAL A 136 -6.91 24.49 2.77
N VAL A 137 -5.63 24.40 2.41
CA VAL A 137 -4.61 25.35 2.90
C VAL A 137 -4.83 26.75 2.30
N ALA A 138 -5.21 26.84 1.02
CA ALA A 138 -5.50 28.12 0.34
C ALA A 138 -6.72 28.88 0.90
N THR A 139 -7.59 28.21 1.65
CA THR A 139 -8.76 28.77 2.34
C THR A 139 -8.55 28.90 3.86
N GLY A 140 -7.30 28.94 4.33
CA GLY A 140 -6.98 29.13 5.75
C GLY A 140 -7.27 27.91 6.63
N ASN A 141 -7.21 26.69 6.07
CA ASN A 141 -7.58 25.41 6.68
C ASN A 141 -9.10 25.19 6.86
N LEU A 142 -9.92 25.84 6.03
CA LEU A 142 -11.36 25.57 5.91
C LEU A 142 -11.66 24.76 4.64
N VAL A 143 -12.85 24.14 4.56
CA VAL A 143 -13.29 23.52 3.29
C VAL A 143 -13.77 24.64 2.35
N PRO A 144 -13.26 24.74 1.10
CA PRO A 144 -13.72 25.76 0.16
C PRO A 144 -15.17 25.50 -0.29
N ASP A 145 -16.02 26.52 -0.18
CA ASP A 145 -17.37 26.52 -0.76
C ASP A 145 -17.38 27.04 -2.20
N SER A 146 -16.44 27.92 -2.58
CA SER A 146 -16.25 28.38 -3.96
C SER A 146 -14.77 28.56 -4.35
N PRO A 147 -14.44 28.59 -5.66
CA PRO A 147 -13.09 28.92 -6.13
C PRO A 147 -12.65 30.36 -5.84
N ALA A 148 -13.58 31.27 -5.53
CA ALA A 148 -13.27 32.66 -5.22
C ALA A 148 -12.70 32.85 -3.80
N ASP A 149 -12.91 31.86 -2.92
CA ASP A 149 -12.44 31.86 -1.54
C ASP A 149 -10.96 31.43 -1.41
N MET A 150 -10.33 31.02 -2.52
CA MET A 150 -9.00 30.42 -2.54
C MET A 150 -7.89 31.47 -2.76
N ASP A 151 -7.10 31.74 -1.71
CA ASP A 151 -5.84 32.49 -1.87
C ASP A 151 -4.73 31.56 -2.38
N VAL A 152 -4.67 31.43 -3.71
CA VAL A 152 -3.60 30.70 -4.40
C VAL A 152 -2.25 31.42 -4.26
N GLY A 153 -2.23 32.73 -4.00
CA GLY A 153 -1.01 33.50 -3.73
C GLY A 153 -0.37 33.09 -2.40
N GLY A 154 -1.17 33.08 -1.33
CA GLY A 154 -0.77 32.67 0.02
C GLY A 154 -0.18 31.26 0.15
N LEU A 155 -0.47 30.36 -0.81
CA LEU A 155 0.22 29.06 -0.89
C LEU A 155 1.74 29.20 -1.13
N TYR A 156 2.18 30.23 -1.84
CA TYR A 156 3.60 30.50 -2.10
C TYR A 156 4.27 31.31 -0.99
N GLU A 157 3.50 31.90 -0.08
CA GLU A 157 4.03 32.67 1.04
C GLU A 157 4.22 31.77 2.27
N THR A 158 3.19 30.98 2.60
CA THR A 158 3.16 30.11 3.78
C THR A 158 4.05 28.86 3.65
N ARG A 159 4.51 28.33 4.80
CA ARG A 159 5.26 27.07 4.87
C ARG A 159 4.39 25.89 4.42
N ASP A 160 3.16 25.81 4.93
CA ASP A 160 2.32 24.64 4.70
C ASP A 160 1.75 24.61 3.28
N GLY A 161 1.54 25.79 2.66
CA GLY A 161 1.25 25.92 1.24
C GLY A 161 2.41 25.43 0.37
N LYS A 162 3.66 25.82 0.65
CA LYS A 162 4.86 25.29 -0.04
C LYS A 162 4.97 23.78 0.08
N LEU A 163 4.68 23.21 1.25
CA LEU A 163 4.69 21.74 1.45
C LEU A 163 3.56 21.06 0.66
N ALA A 164 2.35 21.63 0.63
CA ALA A 164 1.24 21.11 -0.18
C ALA A 164 1.56 21.15 -1.69
N LEU A 165 2.10 22.26 -2.19
CA LEU A 165 2.55 22.41 -3.57
C LEU A 165 3.67 21.40 -3.90
N LEU A 166 4.62 21.16 -2.99
CA LEU A 166 5.68 20.17 -3.16
C LEU A 166 5.11 18.76 -3.36
N GLU A 167 4.12 18.35 -2.57
CA GLU A 167 3.48 17.03 -2.70
C GLU A 167 2.66 16.88 -3.97
N VAL A 168 1.89 17.91 -4.36
CA VAL A 168 1.17 17.93 -5.66
C VAL A 168 2.16 17.67 -6.80
N ASN A 169 3.26 18.42 -6.85
CA ASN A 169 4.28 18.25 -7.88
C ASN A 169 5.01 16.91 -7.78
N ALA A 170 5.28 16.42 -6.58
CA ALA A 170 5.97 15.15 -6.37
C ALA A 170 5.10 13.94 -6.75
N PHE A 171 3.80 13.92 -6.44
CA PHE A 171 2.89 12.87 -6.91
C PHE A 171 2.76 12.88 -8.44
N ALA A 172 2.63 14.06 -9.07
CA ALA A 172 2.64 14.17 -10.53
C ALA A 172 3.94 13.62 -11.14
N ALA A 173 5.10 14.02 -10.60
CA ALA A 173 6.40 13.53 -11.05
C ALA A 173 6.57 12.01 -10.85
N ALA A 174 6.11 11.47 -9.72
CA ALA A 174 6.12 10.02 -9.47
C ALA A 174 5.26 9.26 -10.49
N GLY A 175 4.06 9.75 -10.81
CA GLY A 175 3.17 9.15 -11.82
C GLY A 175 3.78 9.17 -13.22
N LEU A 176 4.36 10.29 -13.65
CA LEU A 176 5.06 10.42 -14.93
C LEU A 176 6.29 9.50 -15.01
N LEU A 177 7.08 9.40 -13.92
CA LEU A 177 8.23 8.51 -13.86
C LEU A 177 7.83 7.03 -13.81
N ALA A 178 6.67 6.68 -13.25
CA ALA A 178 6.10 5.33 -13.27
C ALA A 178 5.66 4.89 -14.68
N LEU A 179 5.30 5.84 -15.56
CA LEU A 179 5.03 5.60 -16.99
C LEU A 179 6.30 5.64 -17.86
N SER A 180 7.45 6.02 -17.28
CA SER A 180 8.71 6.20 -18.01
C SER A 180 9.55 4.91 -18.11
N ARG A 181 10.58 4.94 -18.96
CA ARG A 181 11.61 3.87 -19.04
C ARG A 181 12.56 3.84 -17.81
N ARG A 182 12.43 4.75 -16.85
CA ARG A 182 13.30 4.86 -15.66
C ARG A 182 12.49 4.88 -14.36
N PRO A 183 11.71 3.82 -14.04
CA PRO A 183 10.84 3.81 -12.86
C PRO A 183 11.61 4.01 -11.55
N ALA A 184 12.87 3.58 -11.47
CA ALA A 184 13.73 3.81 -10.29
C ALA A 184 13.93 5.30 -9.93
N ALA A 185 13.78 6.22 -10.89
CA ALA A 185 13.86 7.66 -10.63
C ALA A 185 12.71 8.18 -9.74
N GLN A 186 11.61 7.43 -9.60
CA GLN A 186 10.52 7.75 -8.65
C GLN A 186 11.00 7.85 -7.20
N ALA A 187 12.13 7.25 -6.84
CA ALA A 187 12.67 7.35 -5.48
C ALA A 187 12.83 8.80 -5.00
N LEU A 188 13.17 9.73 -5.91
CA LEU A 188 13.33 11.15 -5.57
C LEU A 188 12.00 11.85 -5.19
N PRO A 189 10.95 11.87 -6.04
CA PRO A 189 9.67 12.45 -5.63
C PRO A 189 8.99 11.71 -4.47
N LEU A 190 9.14 10.39 -4.36
CA LEU A 190 8.59 9.65 -3.21
C LEU A 190 9.28 10.04 -1.90
N ALA A 191 10.61 10.25 -1.91
CA ALA A 191 11.32 10.80 -0.76
C ALA A 191 10.88 12.24 -0.46
N ALA A 192 10.63 13.07 -1.47
CA ALA A 192 10.13 14.43 -1.28
C ALA A 192 8.75 14.47 -0.58
N ILE A 193 7.83 13.56 -0.94
CA ILE A 193 6.53 13.40 -0.25
C ILE A 193 6.73 13.01 1.22
N VAL A 194 7.59 12.02 1.49
CA VAL A 194 7.87 11.57 2.88
C VAL A 194 8.49 12.69 3.73
N VAL A 195 9.39 13.49 3.16
CA VAL A 195 9.98 14.65 3.83
C VAL A 195 8.94 15.76 4.05
N ALA A 196 8.06 16.02 3.07
CA ALA A 196 7.02 17.04 3.19
C ALA A 196 5.99 16.69 4.27
N GLU A 197 5.49 15.45 4.30
CA GLU A 197 4.61 14.94 5.34
C GLU A 197 5.27 15.01 6.73
N ALA A 198 6.55 14.60 6.85
CA ALA A 198 7.28 14.65 8.12
C ALA A 198 7.48 16.08 8.65
N LEU A 199 7.76 17.04 7.75
CA LEU A 199 7.85 18.46 8.09
C LEU A 199 6.49 19.06 8.45
N ARG A 200 5.41 18.69 7.73
CA ARG A 200 4.06 19.19 8.02
C ARG A 200 3.53 18.66 9.35
N ALA A 201 3.85 17.43 9.72
CA ALA A 201 3.47 16.84 11.00
C ALA A 201 4.08 17.54 12.23
N HIS A 202 5.14 18.35 12.03
CA HIS A 202 5.88 19.03 13.08
C HIS A 202 6.17 20.50 12.69
N PRO A 203 5.21 21.42 12.91
CA PRO A 203 5.43 22.85 12.75
C PRO A 203 6.57 23.36 13.63
N GLY A 204 7.26 24.43 13.19
CA GLY A 204 8.39 25.00 13.92
C GLY A 204 8.05 25.58 15.31
N THR A 205 6.76 25.70 15.63
CA THR A 205 6.22 26.11 16.93
C THR A 205 6.04 24.96 17.93
N GLU A 206 6.15 23.69 17.51
CA GLU A 206 6.08 22.53 18.41
C GLU A 206 7.37 22.40 19.25
N TYR A 207 7.26 21.86 20.46
CA TYR A 207 8.41 21.45 21.26
C TYR A 207 9.25 20.36 20.57
N SER A 208 10.53 20.65 20.32
CA SER A 208 11.50 19.76 19.65
C SER A 208 11.04 19.28 18.25
N PRO A 209 10.82 20.20 17.29
CA PRO A 209 10.17 19.90 16.02
C PRO A 209 11.08 19.10 15.08
N LEU A 210 12.40 19.26 15.20
CA LEU A 210 13.39 18.47 14.43
C LEU A 210 13.37 16.99 14.85
N LEU A 211 13.26 16.71 16.14
CA LEU A 211 13.14 15.33 16.65
C LEU A 211 11.80 14.72 16.21
N GLY A 212 10.70 15.47 16.32
CA GLY A 212 9.40 15.05 15.78
C GLY A 212 9.48 14.72 14.29
N THR A 213 10.04 15.63 13.48
CA THR A 213 10.25 15.45 12.04
C THR A 213 11.05 14.18 11.76
N GLY A 214 12.18 13.97 12.43
CA GLY A 214 13.03 12.79 12.25
C GLY A 214 12.32 11.47 12.62
N LEU A 215 11.59 11.46 13.73
CA LEU A 215 10.78 10.29 14.14
C LEU A 215 9.68 9.98 13.11
N THR A 216 8.95 10.99 12.65
CA THR A 216 7.89 10.83 11.65
C THR A 216 8.44 10.41 10.29
N LEU A 217 9.58 10.96 9.86
CA LEU A 217 10.26 10.57 8.61
C LEU A 217 10.59 9.07 8.60
N VAL A 218 11.21 8.56 9.67
CA VAL A 218 11.56 7.15 9.80
C VAL A 218 10.29 6.29 9.93
N HIS A 219 9.33 6.68 10.77
CA HIS A 219 8.08 5.95 10.97
C HIS A 219 7.28 5.79 9.67
N LEU A 220 7.11 6.88 8.91
CA LEU A 220 6.39 6.91 7.64
C LEU A 220 7.12 6.10 6.57
N THR A 221 8.45 6.26 6.45
CA THR A 221 9.27 5.45 5.52
C THR A 221 9.09 3.96 5.80
N CYS A 222 9.24 3.54 7.06
CA CYS A 222 9.12 2.15 7.43
C CYS A 222 7.69 1.60 7.24
N ALA A 223 6.66 2.40 7.56
CA ALA A 223 5.27 2.02 7.34
C ALA A 223 4.93 1.84 5.86
N ALA A 224 5.38 2.76 4.99
CA ALA A 224 5.18 2.68 3.55
C ALA A 224 5.91 1.47 2.93
N LEU A 225 7.15 1.21 3.36
CA LEU A 225 7.90 0.00 2.96
C LEU A 225 7.23 -1.29 3.43
N TRP A 226 6.65 -1.31 4.64
CA TRP A 226 5.99 -2.49 5.19
C TRP A 226 4.68 -2.79 4.46
N ALA A 227 3.76 -1.82 4.42
CA ALA A 227 2.43 -1.97 3.80
C ALA A 227 2.52 -2.13 2.27
N GLY A 228 3.27 -1.24 1.61
CA GLY A 228 3.52 -1.32 0.18
C GLY A 228 4.26 -2.59 -0.23
N GLY A 229 5.31 -2.93 0.51
CA GLY A 229 6.09 -4.14 0.27
C GLY A 229 5.28 -5.41 0.40
N LEU A 230 4.39 -5.53 1.40
CA LEU A 230 3.54 -6.72 1.56
C LEU A 230 2.58 -6.87 0.38
N LEU A 231 1.86 -5.77 0.06
CA LEU A 231 0.93 -5.73 -1.07
C LEU A 231 1.65 -6.17 -2.35
N GLN A 232 2.82 -5.61 -2.62
CA GLN A 232 3.57 -5.92 -3.84
C GLN A 232 4.15 -7.34 -3.85
N VAL A 233 4.64 -7.87 -2.72
CA VAL A 233 5.05 -9.29 -2.64
C VAL A 233 3.88 -10.20 -2.98
N LEU A 234 2.69 -9.97 -2.41
CA LEU A 234 1.51 -10.80 -2.70
C LEU A 234 1.04 -10.68 -4.16
N ARG A 235 1.15 -9.50 -4.78
CA ARG A 235 0.87 -9.30 -6.21
C ARG A 235 1.87 -10.05 -7.09
N THR A 236 3.15 -9.99 -6.77
CA THR A 236 4.22 -10.73 -7.47
C THR A 236 4.04 -12.24 -7.36
N LEU A 237 3.78 -12.78 -6.17
CA LEU A 237 3.52 -14.21 -5.93
C LEU A 237 2.24 -14.72 -6.62
N ALA A 238 1.28 -13.85 -6.94
CA ALA A 238 0.06 -14.22 -7.66
C ALA A 238 0.25 -14.38 -9.18
N THR A 239 1.35 -13.89 -9.76
CA THR A 239 1.66 -14.04 -11.20
C THR A 239 1.88 -15.52 -11.57
N ARG A 240 1.83 -15.88 -12.86
CA ARG A 240 2.03 -17.28 -13.29
C ARG A 240 3.49 -17.71 -13.20
N ALA A 241 4.43 -16.88 -13.66
CA ALA A 241 5.86 -17.22 -13.64
C ALA A 241 6.37 -17.50 -12.21
N TRP A 242 6.04 -16.66 -11.24
CA TRP A 242 6.48 -16.83 -9.83
C TRP A 242 5.92 -18.10 -9.16
N ARG A 243 4.80 -18.64 -9.65
CA ARG A 243 4.24 -19.92 -9.21
C ARG A 243 4.91 -21.14 -9.84
N ALA A 244 5.61 -20.95 -10.96
CA ALA A 244 6.32 -22.03 -11.66
C ALA A 244 7.77 -22.20 -11.21
N THR A 245 8.43 -21.15 -10.69
CA THR A 245 9.88 -21.17 -10.40
C THR A 245 10.26 -21.54 -8.95
N GLY A 246 9.31 -21.64 -8.02
CA GLY A 246 9.58 -21.88 -6.59
C GLY A 246 10.27 -20.72 -5.84
N ALA A 247 10.79 -19.72 -6.55
CA ALA A 247 11.51 -18.56 -6.00
C ALA A 247 10.69 -17.68 -5.03
N GLY A 248 9.37 -17.87 -4.99
CA GLY A 248 8.47 -17.16 -4.09
C GLY A 248 8.83 -17.32 -2.60
N ALA A 249 9.32 -18.49 -2.18
CA ALA A 249 9.76 -18.72 -0.80
C ALA A 249 11.00 -17.88 -0.45
N ALA A 250 11.94 -17.70 -1.39
CA ALA A 250 13.13 -16.88 -1.19
C ALA A 250 12.78 -15.39 -1.08
N LEU A 251 11.95 -14.86 -1.99
CA LEU A 251 11.45 -13.48 -1.92
C LEU A 251 10.71 -13.20 -0.60
N LEU A 252 9.83 -14.12 -0.19
CA LEU A 252 9.06 -13.99 1.05
C LEU A 252 9.94 -14.08 2.30
N GLY A 253 11.01 -14.89 2.26
CA GLY A 253 12.02 -14.97 3.31
C GLY A 253 12.88 -13.71 3.43
N LEU A 254 13.30 -13.12 2.30
CA LEU A 254 14.00 -11.83 2.28
C LEU A 254 13.11 -10.71 2.83
N TYR A 255 11.89 -10.60 2.32
CA TYR A 255 10.90 -9.64 2.80
C TYR A 255 10.62 -9.81 4.30
N ALA A 256 10.47 -11.04 4.80
CA ALA A 256 10.22 -11.31 6.20
C ALA A 256 11.34 -10.82 7.14
N ARG A 257 12.62 -10.92 6.71
CA ARG A 257 13.76 -10.38 7.46
C ARG A 257 13.69 -8.86 7.57
N VAL A 258 13.42 -8.18 6.45
CA VAL A 258 13.29 -6.71 6.43
C VAL A 258 12.07 -6.27 7.26
N ALA A 259 10.92 -6.95 7.14
CA ALA A 259 9.71 -6.63 7.88
C ALA A 259 9.88 -6.66 9.41
N VAL A 260 10.77 -7.52 9.95
CA VAL A 260 11.12 -7.50 11.39
C VAL A 260 11.85 -6.20 11.77
N VAL A 261 12.80 -5.75 10.94
CA VAL A 261 13.52 -4.48 11.16
C VAL A 261 12.57 -3.29 11.01
N LEU A 262 11.67 -3.30 10.02
CA LEU A 262 10.65 -2.26 9.85
C LEU A 262 9.72 -2.19 11.06
N LEU A 263 9.23 -3.32 11.57
CA LEU A 263 8.39 -3.37 12.78
C LEU A 263 9.13 -2.84 14.02
N ALA A 264 10.40 -3.18 14.20
CA ALA A 264 11.22 -2.66 15.29
C ALA A 264 11.39 -1.13 15.19
N ALA A 265 11.69 -0.61 14.00
CA ALA A 265 11.82 0.82 13.75
C ALA A 265 10.49 1.58 13.95
N ILE A 266 9.37 1.04 13.46
CA ILE A 266 8.01 1.59 13.67
C ILE A 266 7.65 1.62 15.15
N THR A 267 7.98 0.56 15.89
CA THR A 267 7.74 0.49 17.34
C THR A 267 8.58 1.53 18.08
N ALA A 268 9.90 1.60 17.82
CA ALA A 268 10.80 2.55 18.47
C ALA A 268 10.43 4.01 18.18
N THR A 269 10.13 4.33 16.92
CA THR A 269 9.69 5.68 16.53
C THR A 269 8.30 6.02 17.06
N GLY A 270 7.40 5.03 17.15
CA GLY A 270 6.08 5.18 17.75
C GLY A 270 6.17 5.49 19.24
N VAL A 271 6.89 4.68 20.02
CA VAL A 271 7.15 4.91 21.44
C VAL A 271 7.81 6.27 21.66
N GLY A 272 8.88 6.59 20.91
CA GLY A 272 9.53 7.91 21.00
C GLY A 272 8.61 9.09 20.65
N SER A 273 7.65 8.90 19.74
CA SER A 273 6.64 9.90 19.35
C SER A 273 5.42 9.97 20.27
N THR A 274 5.29 9.04 21.21
CA THR A 274 4.30 9.03 22.30
C THR A 274 4.89 9.63 23.57
N LEU A 275 6.18 9.39 23.86
CA LEU A 275 6.90 9.95 25.02
C LEU A 275 7.34 11.42 24.80
N ARG A 276 7.70 11.81 23.56
CA ARG A 276 7.45 13.19 23.08
C ARG A 276 5.97 13.25 22.72
N ARG A 277 5.28 14.39 22.90
CA ARG A 277 3.84 14.45 23.24
C ARG A 277 3.59 14.07 24.69
N MET A 278 3.12 12.87 25.05
CA MET A 278 2.66 12.53 26.40
C MET A 278 3.82 12.15 27.37
N PRO A 279 4.12 12.96 28.41
CA PRO A 279 5.08 12.55 29.46
C PRO A 279 4.62 11.30 30.24
N PRO A 280 5.51 10.39 30.66
CA PRO A 280 5.15 9.07 31.23
C PRO A 280 4.17 9.11 32.41
N ASP A 281 4.29 10.14 33.22
CA ASP A 281 3.46 10.49 34.38
C ASP A 281 2.00 10.84 34.01
N THR A 282 1.75 11.26 32.77
CA THR A 282 0.41 11.59 32.24
C THR A 282 -0.10 10.60 31.19
N VAL A 283 0.74 9.66 30.73
CA VAL A 283 0.43 8.76 29.60
C VAL A 283 -0.86 7.98 29.80
N LEU A 284 -1.13 7.46 31.00
CA LEU A 284 -2.32 6.63 31.26
C LEU A 284 -3.60 7.45 31.11
N ASP A 285 -3.69 8.59 31.79
CA ASP A 285 -4.85 9.48 31.76
C ASP A 285 -5.04 10.06 30.35
N GLN A 286 -3.96 10.52 29.70
CA GLN A 286 -4.05 11.08 28.35
C GLN A 286 -4.44 10.01 27.30
N LEU A 287 -4.11 8.73 27.51
CA LEU A 287 -4.52 7.64 26.61
C LEU A 287 -6.02 7.33 26.66
N THR A 288 -6.69 7.52 27.80
CA THR A 288 -8.13 7.22 27.93
C THR A 288 -9.02 8.45 27.78
N GLU A 289 -8.58 9.61 28.29
CA GLU A 289 -9.42 10.81 28.36
C GLU A 289 -9.37 11.67 27.09
N THR A 290 -8.29 11.61 26.29
CA THR A 290 -8.14 12.43 25.07
C THR A 290 -8.51 11.68 23.79
N ALA A 291 -9.04 12.38 22.79
CA ALA A 291 -9.37 11.84 21.49
C ALA A 291 -8.16 11.23 20.79
N TYR A 292 -7.03 11.94 20.85
CA TYR A 292 -5.76 11.47 20.31
C TYR A 292 -5.28 10.21 21.03
N GLY A 293 -5.40 10.15 22.35
CA GLY A 293 -5.06 8.97 23.16
C GLY A 293 -5.86 7.73 22.78
N ARG A 294 -7.19 7.85 22.71
CA ARG A 294 -8.09 6.74 22.33
C ARG A 294 -7.80 6.25 20.92
N ALA A 295 -7.57 7.16 19.97
CA ALA A 295 -7.20 6.82 18.59
C ALA A 295 -5.79 6.20 18.48
N LEU A 296 -4.83 6.63 19.31
CA LEU A 296 -3.49 6.06 19.40
C LEU A 296 -3.53 4.63 19.97
N LEU A 297 -4.31 4.40 21.02
CA LEU A 297 -4.54 3.07 21.59
C LEU A 297 -5.14 2.12 20.54
N ALA A 298 -6.15 2.57 19.80
CA ALA A 298 -6.71 1.82 18.68
C ALA A 298 -5.65 1.48 17.60
N LYS A 299 -4.79 2.45 17.23
CA LYS A 299 -3.66 2.21 16.30
C LYS A 299 -2.68 1.17 16.84
N VAL A 300 -2.32 1.22 18.13
CA VAL A 300 -1.40 0.25 18.76
C VAL A 300 -2.00 -1.16 18.76
N LEU A 301 -3.28 -1.31 19.12
CA LEU A 301 -3.99 -2.59 19.07
C LEU A 301 -4.04 -3.16 17.64
N LEU A 302 -4.32 -2.32 16.65
CA LEU A 302 -4.28 -2.73 15.23
C LEU A 302 -2.88 -3.20 14.81
N VAL A 303 -1.81 -2.47 15.18
CA VAL A 303 -0.42 -2.89 14.88
C VAL A 303 -0.06 -4.22 15.56
N ALA A 304 -0.54 -4.46 16.79
CA ALA A 304 -0.38 -5.76 17.46
C ALA A 304 -1.11 -6.89 16.70
N VAL A 305 -2.31 -6.65 16.17
CA VAL A 305 -3.02 -7.59 15.30
C VAL A 305 -2.24 -7.85 14.00
N VAL A 306 -1.68 -6.82 13.36
CA VAL A 306 -0.82 -6.99 12.17
C VAL A 306 0.40 -7.86 12.52
N ALA A 307 1.08 -7.59 13.63
CA ALA A 307 2.25 -8.38 14.05
C ALA A 307 1.89 -9.86 14.33
N ALA A 308 0.73 -10.12 14.95
CA ALA A 308 0.21 -11.47 15.18
C ALA A 308 -0.15 -12.18 13.86
N LEU A 309 -0.81 -11.49 12.91
CA LEU A 309 -1.11 -12.01 11.57
C LEU A 309 0.17 -12.32 10.79
N ALA A 310 1.17 -11.45 10.85
CA ALA A 310 2.46 -11.63 10.21
C ALA A 310 3.22 -12.84 10.80
N LEU A 311 3.21 -13.00 12.12
CA LEU A 311 3.79 -14.17 12.78
C LEU A 311 3.04 -15.45 12.39
N TRP A 312 1.70 -15.44 12.40
CA TRP A 312 0.88 -16.58 12.03
C TRP A 312 1.07 -16.98 10.56
N ALA A 313 1.16 -16.00 9.64
CA ALA A 313 1.52 -16.22 8.25
C ALA A 313 2.86 -16.96 8.14
N ARG A 314 3.91 -16.45 8.81
CA ARG A 314 5.26 -17.06 8.80
C ARG A 314 5.27 -18.47 9.41
N LEU A 315 4.53 -18.71 10.50
CA LEU A 315 4.39 -20.03 11.12
C LEU A 315 3.65 -21.02 10.20
N ARG A 316 2.62 -20.57 9.48
CA ARG A 316 1.86 -21.40 8.54
C ARG A 316 2.69 -21.73 7.30
N LEU A 317 3.43 -20.76 6.76
CA LEU A 317 4.35 -20.95 5.63
C LEU A 317 5.49 -21.93 5.96
N ARG A 318 5.99 -21.95 7.19
CA ARG A 318 6.97 -22.96 7.64
C ARG A 318 6.43 -24.40 7.70
N ARG A 319 5.11 -24.58 7.71
CA ARG A 319 4.44 -25.89 7.78
C ARG A 319 3.82 -26.34 6.46
N ALA A 320 3.67 -25.43 5.50
CA ALA A 320 3.09 -25.70 4.19
C ALA A 320 4.19 -26.07 3.20
N THR A 321 4.34 -27.36 2.90
CA THR A 321 5.29 -27.87 1.90
C THR A 321 4.83 -27.60 0.46
N ASP A 322 3.52 -27.66 0.18
CA ASP A 322 3.01 -27.77 -1.20
C ASP A 322 2.01 -26.67 -1.64
N ASP A 323 1.38 -25.92 -0.73
CA ASP A 323 0.46 -24.81 -1.10
C ASP A 323 0.83 -23.47 -0.45
N VAL A 324 1.72 -22.74 -1.13
CA VAL A 324 2.14 -21.38 -0.76
C VAL A 324 0.98 -20.37 -0.85
N LEU A 325 0.03 -20.53 -1.78
CA LEU A 325 -1.03 -19.55 -2.02
C LEU A 325 -2.16 -19.64 -0.99
N GLY A 326 -2.56 -20.84 -0.61
CA GLY A 326 -3.47 -21.07 0.50
C GLY A 326 -2.87 -20.61 1.83
N ALA A 327 -1.55 -20.78 2.00
CA ALA A 327 -0.81 -20.26 3.15
C ALA A 327 -0.75 -18.71 3.21
N CYS A 328 -0.90 -18.00 2.09
CA CYS A 328 -0.94 -16.52 2.07
C CYS A 328 -2.25 -15.88 2.55
N ALA A 329 -3.28 -16.63 2.94
CA ALA A 329 -4.54 -16.05 3.43
C ALA A 329 -4.37 -15.07 4.63
N PRO A 330 -3.55 -15.36 5.67
CA PRO A 330 -3.28 -14.42 6.75
C PRO A 330 -2.55 -13.16 6.28
N ALA A 331 -1.66 -13.28 5.29
CA ALA A 331 -0.95 -12.13 4.71
C ALA A 331 -1.89 -11.19 3.90
N ARG A 332 -2.99 -11.72 3.32
CA ARG A 332 -4.03 -10.88 2.72
C ARG A 332 -4.83 -10.11 3.78
N ALA A 333 -5.10 -10.73 4.92
CA ALA A 333 -5.69 -10.04 6.08
C ALA A 333 -4.72 -8.99 6.64
N GLU A 334 -3.41 -9.30 6.73
CA GLU A 334 -2.35 -8.38 7.15
C GLU A 334 -2.33 -7.11 6.26
N VAL A 335 -2.45 -7.22 4.93
CA VAL A 335 -2.61 -6.05 4.03
C VAL A 335 -3.87 -5.24 4.35
N ALA A 336 -5.01 -5.88 4.57
CA ALA A 336 -6.26 -5.18 4.88
C ALA A 336 -6.17 -4.41 6.22
N VAL A 337 -5.61 -5.02 7.26
CA VAL A 337 -5.40 -4.37 8.56
C VAL A 337 -4.32 -3.28 8.47
N LEU A 338 -3.27 -3.44 7.65
CA LEU A 338 -2.31 -2.36 7.36
C LEU A 338 -2.97 -1.16 6.67
N GLY A 339 -3.92 -1.38 5.75
CA GLY A 339 -4.74 -0.31 5.18
C GLY A 339 -5.57 0.43 6.23
N VAL A 340 -6.16 -0.30 7.18
CA VAL A 340 -6.85 0.27 8.35
C VAL A 340 -5.88 1.07 9.25
N VAL A 341 -4.66 0.58 9.49
CA VAL A 341 -3.62 1.32 10.25
C VAL A 341 -3.22 2.62 9.55
N VAL A 342 -3.17 2.66 8.22
CA VAL A 342 -2.92 3.90 7.44
C VAL A 342 -4.10 4.87 7.60
N ALA A 343 -5.34 4.39 7.50
CA ALA A 343 -6.54 5.21 7.71
C ALA A 343 -6.62 5.80 9.13
N VAL A 344 -6.33 5.02 10.17
CA VAL A 344 -6.24 5.50 11.56
C VAL A 344 -5.04 6.44 11.77
N SER A 345 -3.94 6.24 11.05
CA SER A 345 -2.79 7.17 11.10
C SER A 345 -3.14 8.53 10.51
N ALA A 346 -3.93 8.58 9.44
CA ALA A 346 -4.43 9.82 8.85
C ALA A 346 -5.43 10.52 9.78
N LEU A 347 -6.36 9.78 10.38
CA LEU A 347 -7.27 10.25 11.43
C LEU A 347 -6.52 10.95 12.57
N LEU A 348 -5.44 10.35 13.09
CA LEU A 348 -4.61 10.94 14.14
C LEU A 348 -3.98 12.30 13.77
N THR A 349 -3.87 12.65 12.48
CA THR A 349 -3.38 13.98 12.04
C THR A 349 -4.45 15.06 12.04
N ALA A 350 -5.72 14.70 12.22
CA ALA A 350 -6.87 15.61 12.27
C ALA A 350 -7.47 15.76 13.68
N LEU A 351 -6.85 15.12 14.69
CA LEU A 351 -7.25 15.22 16.09
C LEU A 351 -6.39 16.25 16.84
N PRO A 352 -6.95 16.91 17.88
CA PRO A 352 -6.18 17.77 18.78
C PRO A 352 -4.96 17.04 19.36
N VAL A 353 -3.81 17.72 19.42
CA VAL A 353 -2.61 17.17 20.06
C VAL A 353 -2.78 17.28 21.59
N PRO A 354 -2.42 16.24 22.37
CA PRO A 354 -2.57 16.28 23.83
C PRO A 354 -1.85 17.49 24.45
N ILE A 355 -2.54 18.17 25.37
CA ILE A 355 -2.00 19.31 26.09
C ILE A 355 -0.95 18.82 27.10
N ARG A 356 0.18 19.53 27.15
CA ARG A 356 1.14 19.41 28.25
C ARG A 356 0.79 20.46 29.30
N TRP A 357 0.48 20.01 30.49
CA TRP A 357 0.32 20.83 31.69
C TRP A 357 1.70 21.01 32.34
#